data_AF-A0A7X9H282-F1
#
_entry.id   AF-A0A7X9H282-F1
#
_cell.length_a   1.000
_cell.length_b   1.000
_cell.length_c   1.000
_cell.angle_alpha   90.00
_cell.angle_beta   90.00
_cell.angle_gamma   90.00
#
_symmetry.space_group_name_H-M   'P 1'
#
loop_
_entity.id
_entity.type
_entity.pdbx_description
1 polymer ?
#
loop_
_entity_poly.entity_id
_entity_poly.type
_entity_poly.pdbx_seq_one_letter_code
_entity_poly.pdbx_strand_id
1 'polypeptide(L)' 'MGKKPLDPNAIRALNEMKMEIARELGVTNAFLNNEEADPVNNIFTAGPVGGLMTRRLVEMGERELIDEE' A
#
# COMPACT_ATOMS: atom_id res chain seq x y z
N MET A 1 19.95 8.77 -7.85
CA MET A 1 18.92 7.96 -8.53
C MET A 1 17.84 8.92 -9.00
N GLY A 2 17.71 9.16 -10.31
CA GLY A 2 16.68 10.06 -10.83
C GLY A 2 15.29 9.50 -10.52
N LYS A 3 14.39 10.31 -9.95
CA LYS A 3 12.99 9.94 -9.77
C LYS A 3 12.41 9.70 -11.17
N LYS A 4 12.30 8.43 -11.60
CA LYS A 4 11.44 8.09 -12.72
C LYS A 4 10.06 8.70 -12.41
N PRO A 5 9.41 9.37 -13.37
CA PRO A 5 8.03 9.78 -13.18
C PRO A 5 7.22 8.54 -12.83
N LEU A 6 6.69 8.50 -11.61
CA LEU A 6 5.76 7.46 -11.20
C LEU A 6 4.47 7.68 -11.98
N ASP A 7 3.95 6.62 -12.59
CA ASP A 7 2.67 6.67 -13.31
C ASP A 7 1.57 7.15 -12.35
N PRO A 8 0.84 8.25 -12.67
CA PRO A 8 -0.23 8.77 -11.82
C PRO A 8 -1.35 7.76 -11.55
N ASN A 9 -1.67 6.89 -12.51
CA ASN A 9 -2.66 5.84 -12.34
C ASN A 9 -2.16 4.78 -11.37
N ALA A 10 -0.87 4.41 -11.46
CA ALA A 10 -0.27 3.48 -10.50
C ALA A 10 -0.26 4.06 -9.09
N ILE A 11 0.03 5.35 -8.92
CA ILE A 11 -0.06 6.04 -7.61
C ILE A 11 -1.50 5.97 -7.07
N ARG A 12 -2.50 6.22 -7.92
CA ARG A 12 -3.90 6.15 -7.51
C ARG A 12 -4.30 4.74 -7.08
N ALA A 13 -3.98 3.73 -7.88
CA ALA A 13 -4.26 2.33 -7.58
C ALA A 13 -3.56 1.86 -6.28
N LEU A 14 -2.30 2.26 -6.07
CA LEU A 14 -1.57 1.96 -4.83
C LEU A 14 -2.21 2.63 -3.61
N ASN A 15 -2.72 3.85 -3.75
CA ASN A 15 -3.47 4.51 -2.67
C ASN A 15 -4.79 3.80 -2.37
N GLU A 16 -5.52 3.35 -3.39
CA GLU A 16 -6.74 2.56 -3.20
C GLU A 16 -6.44 1.25 -2.46
N MET A 17 -5.41 0.51 -2.89
CA MET A 17 -4.96 -0.73 -2.23
C MET A 17 -4.51 -0.49 -0.78
N LYS A 18 -3.75 0.58 -0.52
CA LYS A 18 -3.36 0.97 0.84
C LYS A 18 -4.58 1.15 1.74
N MET A 19 -5.60 1.85 1.26
CA MET A 19 -6.84 2.09 2.02
C MET A 19 -7.68 0.82 2.20
N GLU A 20 -7.65 -0.10 1.25
CA GLU A 20 -8.27 -1.42 1.37
C GLU A 20 -7.60 -2.27 2.46
N ILE A 21 -6.28 -2.46 2.38
CA ILE A 21 -5.51 -3.25 3.35
C ILE A 21 -5.61 -2.62 4.75
N ALA A 22 -5.56 -1.30 4.85
CA ALA A 22 -5.76 -0.62 6.12
C ALA A 22 -7.13 -0.94 6.75
N ARG A 23 -8.20 -0.95 5.94
CA ARG A 23 -9.54 -1.33 6.40
C ARG A 23 -9.60 -2.80 6.83
N GLU A 24 -8.97 -3.70 6.08
CA GLU A 24 -8.87 -5.14 6.44
C GLU A 24 -8.16 -5.35 7.78
N LEU A 25 -7.12 -4.56 8.05
CA LEU A 25 -6.38 -4.59 9.31
C LEU A 25 -7.07 -3.83 10.46
N GLY A 26 -8.25 -3.26 10.24
CA GLY A 26 -8.99 -2.50 11.25
C GLY A 26 -8.34 -1.16 11.61
N VAL A 27 -7.48 -0.61 10.75
CA VAL A 27 -6.87 0.70 10.93
C VAL A 27 -7.94 1.78 10.71
N THR A 28 -8.22 2.57 11.75
CA THR A 28 -9.25 3.61 11.69
C THR A 28 -8.82 4.82 10.84
N ASN A 29 -9.78 5.55 10.28
CA ASN A 29 -9.55 6.72 9.42
C ASN A 29 -8.66 7.81 10.06
N ALA A 30 -8.60 7.88 11.40
CA ALA A 30 -7.72 8.79 12.13
C ALA A 30 -6.23 8.56 11.80
N PHE A 31 -5.85 7.32 11.49
CA PHE A 31 -4.48 6.98 11.07
C PHE A 31 -4.24 7.21 9.58
N LEU A 32 -5.28 7.10 8.75
CA LEU A 32 -5.16 7.18 7.29
C LEU A 32 -4.99 8.62 6.79
N ASN A 33 -5.56 9.59 7.52
CA ASN A 33 -5.54 10.99 7.13
C ASN A 33 -4.32 11.78 7.65
N ASN A 34 -3.39 11.16 8.39
CA ASN A 34 -2.16 11.79 8.92
C ASN A 34 -2.38 13.09 9.73
N GLU A 35 -3.61 13.44 10.11
CA GLU A 35 -3.87 14.75 10.75
C GLU A 35 -3.35 14.80 12.20
N GLU A 36 -3.17 13.66 12.88
CA GLU A 36 -2.73 13.63 14.29
C GLU A 36 -2.19 12.25 14.74
N ALA A 37 -1.71 11.42 13.80
CA ALA A 37 -1.26 10.07 14.12
C ALA A 37 0.08 10.11 14.88
N ASP A 38 0.04 9.73 16.16
CA ASP A 38 1.24 9.52 16.99
C ASP A 38 2.25 8.64 16.21
N PRO A 39 3.52 9.07 16.05
CA PRO A 39 4.53 8.34 15.28
C PRO A 39 4.68 6.87 15.68
N VAL A 40 4.46 6.55 16.96
CA VAL A 40 4.54 5.17 17.49
C VAL A 40 3.37 4.34 16.95
N ASN A 41 2.15 4.86 17.02
CA ASN A 41 0.97 4.17 16.49
C ASN A 41 1.00 4.07 14.95
N ASN A 42 1.65 5.02 14.28
CA ASN A 42 1.90 4.99 12.84
C ASN A 42 2.85 3.84 12.43
N ILE A 43 3.91 3.56 13.20
CA ILE A 43 4.85 2.45 12.89
C ILE A 43 4.16 1.08 12.96
N PHE A 44 3.33 0.83 13.97
CA PHE A 44 2.63 -0.44 14.15
C PHE A 44 1.53 -0.68 13.12
N THR A 45 1.09 0.36 12.39
CA THR A 45 0.06 0.26 11.36
C THR A 45 0.64 0.34 9.94
N ALA A 46 1.58 1.25 9.68
CA ALA A 46 2.20 1.44 8.37
C ALA A 46 3.07 0.27 7.92
N GLY A 47 3.79 -0.38 8.84
CA GLY A 47 4.65 -1.53 8.54
C GLY A 47 3.86 -2.71 7.97
N PRO A 48 2.85 -3.24 8.69
CA PRO A 48 2.00 -4.32 8.19
C PRO A 48 1.27 -3.97 6.88
N VAL A 49 0.74 -2.75 6.74
CA VAL A 49 0.08 -2.30 5.51
C VAL A 49 1.06 -2.33 4.34
N GLY A 50 2.24 -1.72 4.47
CA GLY A 50 3.25 -1.70 3.41
C GLY A 50 3.78 -3.09 3.04
N GLY A 51 3.95 -3.97 4.04
CA GLY A 51 4.34 -5.36 3.83
C GLY A 51 3.31 -6.14 3.02
N LEU A 52 2.03 -6.03 3.35
CA LEU A 52 0.94 -6.67 2.60
C LEU A 52 0.78 -6.09 1.20
N MET A 53 0.93 -4.77 1.02
CA MET A 53 0.95 -4.15 -0.31
C MET A 53 2.04 -4.76 -1.19
N THR A 54 3.25 -4.89 -0.65
CA THR A 54 4.39 -5.47 -1.38
C THR A 54 4.11 -6.92 -1.77
N ARG A 55 3.59 -7.72 -0.83
CA ARG A 55 3.22 -9.11 -1.09
C ARG A 55 2.18 -9.23 -2.22
N ARG A 56 1.10 -8.44 -2.17
CA ARG A 56 0.06 -8.46 -3.22
C ARG A 56 0.61 -8.05 -4.59
N LEU A 57 1.50 -7.05 -4.64
CA LEU A 57 2.14 -6.62 -5.89
C LEU A 57 3.00 -7.73 -6.50
N VAL A 58 3.76 -8.47 -5.67
CA VAL A 58 4.54 -9.62 -6.12
C VAL A 58 3.62 -10.72 -6.64
N GLU A 59 2.56 -11.06 -5.90
CA GLU A 59 1.58 -12.09 -6.32
C GLU A 59 0.89 -11.71 -7.65
N MET A 60 0.57 -10.43 -7.88
CA MET A 60 0.01 -9.97 -9.16
C MET A 60 1.03 -10.09 -10.29
N GLY A 61 2.27 -9.67 -10.06
CA GLY A 61 3.33 -9.81 -11.06
C GLY A 61 3.63 -11.28 -11.40
N GLU A 62 3.65 -12.17 -10.41
CA GLU A 62 3.79 -13.62 -10.63
C GLU A 62 2.64 -14.18 -11.48
N ARG A 63 1.39 -13.77 -11.23
CA ARG A 63 0.24 -14.19 -12.03
C ARG A 63 0.32 -13.68 -13.46
N GLU A 64 0.62 -12.40 -13.66
CA GLU A 64 0.76 -11.82 -15.01
C GLU A 64 1.86 -12.52 -15.81
N LEU A 65 2.99 -12.86 -15.17
CA LEU A 65 4.08 -13.58 -15.83
C LEU A 65 3.74 -15.04 -16.18
N ILE A 66 2.91 -15.71 -15.36
CA ILE A 66 2.44 -17.08 -15.63
C ILE A 66 1.36 -17.09 -16.72
N ASP A 67 0.46 -16.11 -16.72
CA ASP A 67 -0.65 -16.00 -17.68
C ASP A 67 -0.19 -15.53 -19.09
N GLU A 68 1.01 -14.94 -19.20
CA GLU A 68 1.64 -14.57 -20.47
C GLU A 68 2.37 -15.74 -21.19
N GLU A 69 2.40 -16.94 -20.60
CA GLU A 69 3.02 -18.17 -21.15
C GLU A 69 2.00 -19.12 -21.80
#